data_AF-A0A0D7AUH2-F1
#
_entry.id   AF-A0A0D7AUH2-F1
#
_cell.length_a   1.000
_cell.length_b   1.000
_cell.length_c   1.000
_cell.angle_alpha   90.00
_cell.angle_beta   90.00
_cell.angle_gamma   90.00
#
_symmetry.space_group_name_H-M   'P 1'
#
loop_
_entity.id
_entity.type
_entity.pdbx_description
1 polymer ?
#
loop_
_entity_poly.entity_id
_entity_poly.type
_entity_poly.pdbx_seq_one_letter_code
_entity_poly.pdbx_strand_id
1 'polypeptide(L)'
;MKSELVVPKLELDAPKLGVEVHNGSLDSKISPTKKPLYSMEQEDTDISVHNSKPFPQPMSMPQTPPSAARKRKPSTEDGGSPSRKKQKAPEQAAPKPLPKAKWANNASACAWIDWCASQRVEQDPSFKHKKTYVIWSSVAMKHYDLSEPELGTLKYQEFENKHNPRLPGHSYKHAAVQELVYRRCAAQAGDEVAMREYNTGSTAERAMLARGREIWTQHISKRTTTPHTPYRR
;
A
#
# COMPACT_ATOMS: atom_id res chain seq x y z
N MET A 1 21.19 56.17 44.26
CA MET A 1 21.67 54.82 44.62
C MET A 1 21.61 53.97 43.36
N LYS A 2 22.77 53.63 42.77
CA LYS A 2 22.86 52.86 41.54
C LYS A 2 23.05 51.39 41.92
N SER A 3 22.06 50.55 41.64
CA SER A 3 22.13 49.11 41.85
C SER A 3 22.75 48.46 40.61
N GLU A 4 24.00 48.03 40.73
CA GLU A 4 24.68 47.16 39.74
C GLU A 4 24.07 45.75 39.79
N LEU A 5 23.56 45.30 38.65
CA LEU A 5 23.16 43.91 38.42
C LEU A 5 24.41 43.08 38.14
N VAL A 6 24.77 42.21 39.09
CA VAL A 6 25.79 41.18 38.91
C VAL A 6 25.12 39.98 38.21
N VAL A 7 25.52 39.70 36.97
CA VAL A 7 25.09 38.51 36.23
C VAL A 7 26.07 37.37 36.53
N PRO A 8 25.60 36.19 36.98
CA PRO A 8 26.49 35.05 37.19
C PRO A 8 26.93 34.44 35.87
N LYS A 9 28.25 34.26 35.74
CA LYS A 9 28.93 33.61 34.62
C LYS A 9 28.72 32.10 34.73
N LEU A 10 27.85 31.55 33.88
CA LEU A 10 27.67 30.11 33.71
C LEU A 10 28.84 29.57 32.85
N GLU A 11 29.74 28.87 33.52
CA GLU A 11 30.86 28.14 32.91
C GLU A 11 30.32 26.83 32.32
N LEU A 12 30.30 26.73 30.98
CA LEU A 12 29.98 25.50 30.27
C LEU A 12 31.20 24.58 30.27
N ASP A 13 31.12 23.49 31.04
CA ASP A 13 32.07 22.38 30.96
C ASP A 13 31.71 21.50 29.76
N ALA A 14 32.59 21.45 28.76
CA ALA A 14 32.43 20.63 27.56
C ALA A 14 33.05 19.24 27.80
N PRO A 15 32.33 18.13 27.55
CA PRO A 15 32.90 16.80 27.69
C PRO A 15 33.94 16.54 26.59
N LYS A 16 35.18 16.27 27.03
CA LYS A 16 36.26 15.71 26.19
C LYS A 16 35.85 14.35 25.65
N LEU A 17 35.45 14.29 24.39
CA LEU A 17 35.38 13.04 23.64
C LEU A 17 36.80 12.63 23.23
N GLY A 18 37.33 11.63 23.93
CA GLY A 18 38.57 10.95 23.57
C GLY A 18 38.38 10.18 22.27
N VAL A 19 39.11 10.60 21.23
CA VAL A 19 39.28 9.86 19.98
C VAL A 19 40.44 8.89 20.20
N GLU A 20 40.15 7.63 20.48
CA GLU A 20 41.14 6.55 20.38
C GLU A 20 41.13 6.00 18.95
N VAL A 21 42.13 6.40 18.19
CA VAL A 21 42.47 5.85 16.87
C VAL A 21 43.24 4.55 17.09
N HIS A 22 42.58 3.41 16.99
CA HIS A 22 43.28 2.12 16.87
C HIS A 22 43.60 1.85 15.40
N ASN A 23 44.83 2.23 15.00
CA ASN A 23 45.46 1.79 13.77
C ASN A 23 45.89 0.32 13.93
N GLY A 24 44.99 -0.60 13.56
CA GLY A 24 45.25 -2.04 13.50
C GLY A 24 45.84 -2.45 12.16
N SER A 25 47.10 -2.84 12.22
CA SER A 25 48.01 -3.28 11.17
C SER A 25 47.44 -4.31 10.18
N LEU A 26 47.71 -4.08 8.90
CA LEU A 26 47.74 -5.09 7.85
C LEU A 26 48.89 -6.07 8.13
N ASP A 27 48.57 -7.35 8.34
CA ASP A 27 49.53 -8.42 8.10
C ASP A 27 48.88 -9.46 7.19
N SER A 28 49.44 -9.55 5.99
CA SER A 28 49.11 -10.51 4.97
C SER A 28 49.95 -11.76 5.24
N LYS A 29 49.36 -12.97 5.20
CA LYS A 29 50.02 -14.20 4.71
C LYS A 29 49.12 -15.44 4.79
N ILE A 30 48.96 -16.10 3.62
CA ILE A 30 49.06 -17.58 3.41
C ILE A 30 47.85 -18.39 3.96
N SER A 31 47.13 -19.30 3.27
CA SER A 31 47.20 -19.96 1.94
C SER A 31 45.92 -20.84 1.78
N PRO A 32 45.70 -21.51 0.62
CA PRO A 32 44.40 -22.04 0.21
C PRO A 32 44.16 -23.47 0.71
N THR A 33 42.93 -23.78 1.12
CA THR A 33 42.54 -25.18 1.37
C THR A 33 41.11 -25.47 0.88
N LYS A 34 41.07 -26.12 -0.28
CA LYS A 34 40.24 -27.29 -0.64
C LYS A 34 38.73 -27.22 -0.40
N LYS A 35 38.01 -27.23 -1.53
CA LYS A 35 36.65 -27.75 -1.72
C LYS A 35 36.41 -29.04 -0.92
N PRO A 36 35.18 -29.27 -0.45
CA PRO A 36 34.58 -30.59 -0.53
C PRO A 36 33.53 -30.64 -1.64
N LEU A 37 33.77 -31.60 -2.53
CA LEU A 37 32.84 -32.22 -3.44
C LEU A 37 31.88 -33.10 -2.61
N TYR A 38 30.57 -32.93 -2.76
CA TYR A 38 29.57 -33.95 -2.39
C TYR A 38 28.35 -33.73 -3.28
N SER A 39 28.24 -34.49 -4.38
CA SER A 39 27.43 -35.73 -4.51
C SER A 39 25.96 -35.44 -4.19
N MET A 40 25.11 -35.18 -5.20
CA MET A 40 24.34 -36.22 -5.92
C MET A 40 23.76 -37.26 -4.97
N GLU A 41 22.51 -37.06 -4.56
CA GLU A 41 21.53 -38.14 -4.47
C GLU A 41 20.22 -37.64 -5.10
N GLN A 42 19.90 -38.24 -6.25
CA GLN A 42 18.56 -38.27 -6.82
C GLN A 42 17.75 -39.26 -5.98
N GLU A 43 16.63 -38.82 -5.44
CA GLU A 43 15.57 -39.74 -5.04
C GLU A 43 14.37 -39.51 -5.96
N ASP A 44 14.23 -40.47 -6.88
CA ASP A 44 13.02 -40.75 -7.61
C ASP A 44 11.91 -41.12 -6.63
N THR A 45 10.85 -40.31 -6.58
CA THR A 45 9.55 -40.78 -6.10
C THR A 45 8.52 -40.59 -7.20
N ASP A 46 8.38 -41.68 -7.94
CA ASP A 46 7.25 -42.01 -8.80
C ASP A 46 5.99 -42.11 -7.93
N ILE A 47 5.04 -41.21 -8.14
CA ILE A 47 3.66 -41.37 -7.65
C ILE A 47 2.71 -41.09 -8.81
N SER A 48 2.66 -42.06 -9.72
CA SER A 48 1.44 -42.37 -10.45
C SER A 48 0.30 -42.65 -9.46
N VAL A 49 -0.86 -42.01 -9.65
CA VAL A 49 -2.17 -42.68 -9.82
C VAL A 49 -3.27 -41.61 -9.90
N HIS A 50 -3.97 -41.69 -11.02
CA HIS A 50 -5.23 -41.06 -11.37
C HIS A 50 -6.24 -40.92 -10.22
N ASN A 51 -6.87 -39.74 -10.13
CA ASN A 51 -8.27 -39.70 -9.74
C ASN A 51 -9.00 -38.57 -10.47
N SER A 52 -9.39 -38.88 -11.71
CA SER A 52 -10.33 -38.11 -12.50
C SER A 52 -11.70 -38.20 -11.83
N LYS A 53 -12.08 -37.15 -11.07
CA LYS A 53 -13.45 -37.01 -10.56
C LYS A 53 -14.30 -36.29 -11.63
N PRO A 54 -15.40 -36.91 -12.10
CA PRO A 54 -16.19 -36.37 -13.19
C PRO A 54 -16.99 -35.11 -12.77
N PHE A 55 -16.97 -34.16 -13.70
CA PHE A 55 -17.84 -32.99 -13.79
C PHE A 55 -19.32 -33.38 -13.70
N PRO A 56 -20.14 -32.78 -12.81
CA PRO A 56 -21.58 -32.81 -12.98
C PRO A 56 -22.00 -31.87 -14.12
N GLN A 57 -22.81 -32.41 -15.03
CA GLN A 57 -23.36 -31.74 -16.20
C GLN A 57 -24.28 -30.55 -15.82
N PRO A 58 -24.40 -29.53 -16.68
CA PRO A 58 -25.37 -28.45 -16.51
C PRO A 58 -26.79 -28.97 -16.79
N MET A 59 -27.66 -28.89 -15.79
CA MET A 59 -29.08 -29.19 -15.93
C MET A 59 -29.75 -28.16 -16.84
N SER A 60 -30.47 -28.71 -17.81
CA SER A 60 -31.15 -28.05 -18.91
C SER A 60 -32.19 -27.02 -18.50
N MET A 61 -32.26 -25.96 -19.32
CA MET A 61 -33.36 -24.99 -19.34
C MET A 61 -34.72 -25.62 -19.64
N PRO A 62 -35.81 -25.15 -19.02
CA PRO A 62 -37.14 -25.21 -19.61
C PRO A 62 -37.36 -24.02 -20.55
N GLN A 63 -37.53 -24.34 -21.85
CA GLN A 63 -38.09 -23.46 -22.87
C GLN A 63 -39.57 -23.18 -22.56
N THR A 64 -40.00 -21.92 -22.68
CA THR A 64 -41.41 -21.55 -22.77
C THR A 64 -41.74 -21.09 -24.20
N PRO A 65 -42.92 -21.48 -24.72
CA PRO A 65 -43.30 -21.31 -26.12
C PRO A 65 -43.79 -19.89 -26.50
N PRO A 66 -43.84 -19.57 -27.81
CA PRO A 66 -44.23 -18.27 -28.34
C PRO A 66 -45.76 -18.17 -28.47
N SER A 67 -46.32 -16.99 -28.16
CA SER A 67 -47.71 -16.67 -28.48
C SER A 67 -47.81 -15.39 -29.30
N ALA A 68 -48.78 -15.41 -30.19
CA ALA A 68 -48.73 -14.85 -31.52
C ALA A 68 -49.38 -13.45 -31.65
N ALA A 69 -48.84 -12.70 -32.61
CA ALA A 69 -49.51 -11.88 -33.63
C ALA A 69 -50.81 -11.12 -33.28
N ARG A 70 -50.83 -9.81 -33.62
CA ARG A 70 -51.90 -9.22 -34.45
C ARG A 70 -51.50 -7.88 -35.12
N LYS A 71 -51.59 -7.90 -36.46
CA LYS A 71 -52.13 -6.87 -37.40
C LYS A 71 -51.45 -5.48 -37.45
N ARG A 72 -50.63 -5.16 -38.48
CA ARG A 72 -50.93 -4.66 -39.86
C ARG A 72 -51.54 -3.23 -39.98
N LYS A 73 -50.65 -2.25 -40.28
CA LYS A 73 -50.63 -1.10 -41.26
C LYS A 73 -51.77 -0.03 -41.23
N PRO A 74 -51.62 1.20 -41.82
CA PRO A 74 -50.52 1.81 -42.59
C PRO A 74 -50.11 3.27 -42.23
N SER A 75 -48.94 3.66 -42.77
CA SER A 75 -48.42 4.95 -43.26
C SER A 75 -49.17 6.27 -42.96
N THR A 76 -48.43 7.26 -42.45
CA THR A 76 -48.49 8.66 -42.90
C THR A 76 -47.08 9.24 -42.77
N GLU A 77 -46.53 9.66 -43.92
CA GLU A 77 -45.36 10.54 -43.99
C GLU A 77 -45.79 11.92 -43.48
N ASP A 78 -45.10 12.47 -42.48
CA ASP A 78 -44.76 13.89 -42.49
C ASP A 78 -43.58 14.16 -41.56
N GLY A 79 -42.80 15.15 -41.95
CA GLY A 79 -41.44 15.37 -41.50
C GLY A 79 -41.30 15.80 -40.05
N GLY A 80 -40.07 15.63 -39.56
CA GLY A 80 -39.63 16.24 -38.33
C GLY A 80 -38.64 15.34 -37.63
N SER A 81 -37.35 15.49 -37.95
CA SER A 81 -36.28 15.08 -37.05
C SER A 81 -36.42 15.83 -35.73
N PRO A 82 -36.58 15.17 -34.57
CA PRO A 82 -36.16 15.74 -33.31
C PRO A 82 -34.84 15.06 -32.94
N SER A 83 -33.76 15.83 -33.05
CA SER A 83 -32.47 15.55 -32.44
C SER A 83 -32.61 14.67 -31.20
N ARG A 84 -32.13 13.42 -31.29
CA ARG A 84 -31.85 12.59 -30.12
C ARG A 84 -30.83 13.35 -29.28
N LYS A 85 -31.34 14.14 -28.31
CA LYS A 85 -30.55 14.67 -27.22
C LYS A 85 -29.94 13.46 -26.52
N LYS A 86 -28.66 13.21 -26.79
CA LYS A 86 -27.79 12.34 -25.99
C LYS A 86 -28.05 12.70 -24.53
N GLN A 87 -28.73 11.82 -23.81
CA GLN A 87 -28.77 11.87 -22.37
C GLN A 87 -27.31 11.70 -21.93
N LYS A 88 -26.69 12.83 -21.56
CA LYS A 88 -25.38 12.87 -20.94
C LYS A 88 -25.52 12.00 -19.68
N ALA A 89 -24.83 10.85 -19.67
CA ALA A 89 -24.72 10.03 -18.48
C ALA A 89 -24.35 10.94 -17.30
N PRO A 90 -24.90 10.71 -16.09
CA PRO A 90 -24.57 11.50 -14.92
C PRO A 90 -23.05 11.43 -14.77
N GLU A 91 -22.42 12.57 -15.02
CA GLU A 91 -21.01 12.82 -14.81
C GLU A 91 -20.77 12.47 -13.34
N GLN A 92 -20.25 11.26 -13.10
CA GLN A 92 -19.87 10.82 -11.76
C GLN A 92 -18.90 11.87 -11.27
N ALA A 93 -19.37 12.71 -10.35
CA ALA A 93 -18.60 13.81 -9.81
C ALA A 93 -17.24 13.26 -9.40
N ALA A 94 -16.19 13.76 -10.04
CA ALA A 94 -14.83 13.34 -9.74
C ALA A 94 -14.64 13.44 -8.21
N PRO A 95 -14.14 12.39 -7.55
CA PRO A 95 -13.99 12.39 -6.11
C PRO A 95 -13.17 13.60 -5.71
N LYS A 96 -13.75 14.47 -4.86
CA LYS A 96 -13.06 15.68 -4.39
C LYS A 96 -11.72 15.27 -3.78
N PRO A 97 -10.61 15.94 -4.13
CA PRO A 97 -9.30 15.62 -3.59
C PRO A 97 -9.33 15.75 -2.07
N LEU A 98 -8.93 14.68 -1.40
CA LEU A 98 -8.99 14.53 0.04
C LEU A 98 -8.07 15.55 0.74
N PRO A 99 -8.44 16.08 1.92
CA PRO A 99 -7.54 16.91 2.70
C PRO A 99 -6.35 16.05 3.15
N LYS A 100 -5.20 16.28 2.51
CA LYS A 100 -3.92 15.63 2.84
C LYS A 100 -3.65 15.85 4.32
N ALA A 101 -3.49 14.78 5.08
CA ALA A 101 -3.04 14.88 6.46
C ALA A 101 -1.71 15.67 6.46
N LYS A 102 -1.67 16.73 7.26
CA LYS A 102 -0.50 17.59 7.35
C LYS A 102 0.48 16.96 8.31
N TRP A 103 1.73 16.85 7.90
CA TRP A 103 2.83 16.51 8.78
C TRP A 103 2.93 17.55 9.91
N ALA A 104 3.26 17.11 11.13
CA ALA A 104 3.47 18.00 12.26
C ALA A 104 4.50 19.10 11.94
N ASN A 105 5.55 18.77 11.20
CA ASN A 105 6.53 19.70 10.65
C ASN A 105 7.21 19.12 9.39
N ASN A 106 7.98 19.92 8.67
CA ASN A 106 8.70 19.49 7.47
C ASN A 106 9.77 18.43 7.77
N ALA A 107 10.40 18.48 8.95
CA ALA A 107 11.42 17.52 9.34
C ALA A 107 10.86 16.09 9.46
N SER A 108 9.66 15.94 10.02
CA SER A 108 8.94 14.66 10.10
C SER A 108 8.59 14.11 8.72
N ALA A 109 8.24 15.00 7.77
CA ALA A 109 7.97 14.60 6.40
C ALA A 109 9.24 14.06 5.71
N CYS A 110 10.37 14.76 5.87
CA CYS A 110 11.66 14.29 5.35
C CYS A 110 12.10 12.99 6.01
N ALA A 111 12.04 12.91 7.34
CA ALA A 111 12.40 11.71 8.10
C ALA A 111 11.57 10.48 7.69
N TRP A 112 10.29 10.67 7.37
CA TRP A 112 9.45 9.60 6.84
C TRP A 112 9.89 9.12 5.45
N ILE A 113 10.28 10.05 4.56
CA ILE A 113 10.79 9.71 3.24
C ILE A 113 12.10 8.94 3.36
N ASP A 114 13.01 9.39 4.22
CA ASP A 114 14.28 8.72 4.50
C ASP A 114 14.05 7.33 5.11
N TRP A 115 13.09 7.23 6.03
CA TRP A 115 12.65 5.93 6.56
C TRP A 115 12.15 5.00 5.46
N CYS A 116 11.28 5.47 4.56
CA CYS A 116 10.80 4.66 3.43
C CYS A 116 11.94 4.19 2.52
N ALA A 117 12.94 5.05 2.28
CA ALA A 117 14.11 4.69 1.49
C ALA A 117 14.95 3.60 2.18
N SER A 118 15.16 3.72 3.50
CA SER A 118 15.91 2.73 4.30
C SER A 118 15.19 1.38 4.45
N GLN A 119 13.85 1.40 4.49
CA GLN A 119 13.02 0.20 4.67
C GLN A 119 12.57 -0.42 3.35
N ARG A 120 13.18 -0.03 2.23
CA ARG A 120 12.84 -0.58 0.92
C ARG A 120 13.16 -2.07 0.91
N VAL A 121 12.14 -2.89 0.67
CA VAL A 121 12.29 -4.34 0.71
C VAL A 121 12.80 -4.82 -0.64
N GLU A 122 13.87 -5.62 -0.62
CA GLU A 122 14.31 -6.38 -1.78
C GLU A 122 13.23 -7.40 -2.15
N GLN A 123 12.84 -7.38 -3.42
CA GLN A 123 11.69 -8.14 -3.89
C GLN A 123 12.15 -9.48 -4.43
N ASP A 124 11.56 -10.54 -3.90
CA ASP A 124 11.74 -11.88 -4.40
C ASP A 124 10.76 -12.11 -5.56
N PRO A 125 11.23 -12.36 -6.80
CA PRO A 125 10.36 -12.65 -7.94
C PRO A 125 9.44 -13.87 -7.73
N SER A 126 9.83 -14.77 -6.82
CA SER A 126 9.06 -15.96 -6.46
C SER A 126 8.03 -15.72 -5.35
N PHE A 127 7.97 -14.50 -4.79
CA PHE A 127 7.07 -14.19 -3.70
C PHE A 127 5.61 -14.33 -4.14
N LYS A 128 4.85 -15.13 -3.38
CA LYS A 128 3.41 -15.30 -3.56
C LYS A 128 2.68 -15.04 -2.26
N HIS A 129 1.56 -14.33 -2.37
CA HIS A 129 0.67 -14.18 -1.23
C HIS A 129 0.06 -15.54 -0.87
N LYS A 130 0.24 -16.00 0.36
CA LYS A 130 -0.57 -17.11 0.90
C LYS A 130 -2.04 -16.65 0.92
N LYS A 131 -2.99 -17.49 0.50
CA LYS A 131 -4.46 -17.22 0.40
C LYS A 131 -4.96 -16.12 1.35
N THR A 132 -4.85 -14.86 0.93
CA THR A 132 -5.16 -13.68 1.75
C THR A 132 -5.83 -12.62 0.90
N TYR A 133 -6.54 -11.71 1.55
CA TYR A 133 -7.11 -10.55 0.91
C TYR A 133 -5.99 -9.62 0.42
N VAL A 134 -5.95 -9.39 -0.90
CA VAL A 134 -4.93 -8.58 -1.57
C VAL A 134 -5.53 -7.31 -2.15
N ILE A 135 -4.71 -6.27 -2.25
CA ILE A 135 -5.06 -4.99 -2.85
C ILE A 135 -4.01 -4.62 -3.91
N TRP A 136 -4.45 -4.07 -5.03
CA TRP A 136 -3.55 -3.62 -6.10
C TRP A 136 -2.92 -2.27 -5.78
N SER A 137 -1.71 -2.01 -6.28
CA SER A 137 -0.97 -0.76 -6.08
C SER A 137 -1.84 0.48 -6.36
N SER A 138 -2.48 0.53 -7.52
CA SER A 138 -3.33 1.65 -7.94
C SER A 138 -4.49 1.91 -6.99
N VAL A 139 -5.11 0.85 -6.49
CA VAL A 139 -6.21 0.93 -5.51
C VAL A 139 -5.67 1.40 -4.16
N ALA A 140 -4.52 0.88 -3.72
CA ALA A 140 -3.90 1.28 -2.47
C ALA A 140 -3.51 2.77 -2.47
N MET A 141 -2.83 3.24 -3.52
CA MET A 141 -2.46 4.65 -3.67
C MET A 141 -3.68 5.56 -3.67
N LYS A 142 -4.75 5.17 -4.38
CA LYS A 142 -5.98 5.97 -4.49
C LYS A 142 -6.80 6.00 -3.20
N HIS A 143 -6.96 4.87 -2.52
CA HIS A 143 -7.81 4.76 -1.34
C HIS A 143 -7.11 5.22 -0.05
N TYR A 144 -5.83 4.92 0.08
CA TYR A 144 -5.04 5.19 1.29
C TYR A 144 -4.11 6.40 1.16
N ASP A 145 -4.13 7.10 0.02
CA ASP A 145 -3.26 8.25 -0.29
C ASP A 145 -1.76 7.91 -0.13
N LEU A 146 -1.39 6.65 -0.38
CA LEU A 146 -0.01 6.18 -0.32
C LEU A 146 0.73 6.50 -1.62
N SER A 147 2.01 6.78 -1.49
CA SER A 147 2.95 6.96 -2.57
C SER A 147 3.64 5.64 -2.95
N GLU A 148 4.24 5.61 -4.14
CA GLU A 148 4.99 4.43 -4.59
C GLU A 148 6.20 4.10 -3.69
N PRO A 149 7.01 5.07 -3.22
CA PRO A 149 8.08 4.78 -2.25
C PRO A 149 7.57 4.16 -0.95
N GLU A 150 6.41 4.60 -0.45
CA GLU A 150 5.80 4.01 0.75
C GLU A 150 5.40 2.55 0.50
N LEU A 151 4.76 2.26 -0.64
CA LEU A 151 4.42 0.88 -1.01
C LEU A 151 5.65 0.00 -1.26
N GLY A 152 6.78 0.60 -1.66
CA GLY A 152 8.07 -0.09 -1.81
C GLY A 152 8.67 -0.63 -0.51
N THR A 153 8.13 -0.23 0.65
CA THR A 153 8.49 -0.82 1.95
C THR A 153 7.80 -2.17 2.23
N LEU A 154 6.86 -2.57 1.37
CA LEU A 154 6.10 -3.81 1.53
C LEU A 154 6.53 -4.85 0.50
N LYS A 155 6.45 -6.13 0.89
CA LYS A 155 6.54 -7.24 -0.07
C LYS A 155 5.31 -7.24 -0.98
N TYR A 156 5.52 -7.33 -2.28
CA TYR A 156 4.46 -7.45 -3.26
C TYR A 156 4.60 -8.69 -4.11
N GLN A 157 3.48 -9.12 -4.67
CA GLN A 157 3.45 -10.11 -5.73
C GLN A 157 3.20 -9.38 -7.05
N GLU A 158 4.12 -9.60 -7.99
CA GLU A 158 4.05 -9.08 -9.35
C GLU A 158 3.08 -9.92 -10.20
N PHE A 159 2.37 -9.26 -11.11
CA PHE A 159 1.52 -9.92 -12.09
C PHE A 159 1.55 -9.18 -13.43
N GLU A 160 1.32 -9.92 -14.52
CA GLU A 160 1.26 -9.34 -15.85
C GLU A 160 0.06 -8.41 -16.00
N ASN A 161 0.32 -7.17 -16.41
CA ASN A 161 -0.72 -6.18 -16.64
C ASN A 161 -1.30 -6.35 -18.06
N LYS A 162 -2.55 -6.82 -18.13
CA LYS A 162 -3.27 -7.04 -19.39
C LYS A 162 -3.39 -5.80 -20.28
N HIS A 163 -3.33 -4.60 -19.70
CA HIS A 163 -3.45 -3.34 -20.44
C HIS A 163 -2.10 -2.80 -20.92
N ASN A 164 -1.01 -3.12 -20.22
CA ASN A 164 0.33 -2.72 -20.60
C ASN A 164 1.36 -3.78 -20.17
N PRO A 165 1.70 -4.71 -21.06
CA PRO A 165 2.66 -5.79 -20.75
C PRO A 165 4.06 -5.30 -20.36
N ARG A 166 4.42 -4.04 -20.67
CA ARG A 166 5.72 -3.46 -20.30
C ARG A 166 5.78 -2.99 -18.85
N LEU A 167 4.62 -2.82 -18.19
CA LEU A 167 4.52 -2.31 -16.83
C LEU A 167 3.74 -3.32 -15.98
N PRO A 168 4.43 -4.18 -15.22
CA PRO A 168 3.75 -5.17 -14.40
C PRO A 168 2.89 -4.49 -13.33
N GLY A 169 1.83 -5.20 -12.93
CA GLY A 169 1.01 -4.82 -11.79
C GLY A 169 1.59 -5.36 -10.50
N HIS A 170 1.38 -4.63 -9.40
CA HIS A 170 1.78 -5.06 -8.06
C HIS A 170 0.56 -5.26 -7.18
N SER A 171 0.56 -6.35 -6.42
CA SER A 171 -0.45 -6.64 -5.41
C SER A 171 0.20 -6.79 -4.04
N TYR A 172 -0.46 -6.27 -3.01
CA TYR A 172 0.01 -6.26 -1.62
C TYR A 172 -1.00 -6.95 -0.72
N LYS A 173 -0.54 -7.48 0.41
CA LYS A 173 -1.47 -7.94 1.47
C LYS A 173 -2.19 -6.73 2.04
N HIS A 174 -3.51 -6.79 2.10
CA HIS A 174 -4.30 -5.67 2.59
C HIS A 174 -3.96 -5.29 4.03
N ALA A 175 -3.74 -6.28 4.91
CA ALA A 175 -3.35 -6.03 6.30
C ALA A 175 -2.02 -5.25 6.40
N ALA A 176 -1.02 -5.60 5.59
CA ALA A 176 0.26 -4.91 5.57
C ALA A 176 0.12 -3.45 5.08
N VAL A 177 -0.75 -3.21 4.09
CA VAL A 177 -1.09 -1.85 3.65
C VAL A 177 -1.77 -1.06 4.76
N GLN A 178 -2.70 -1.66 5.51
CA GLN A 178 -3.35 -0.99 6.63
C GLN A 178 -2.37 -0.65 7.75
N GLU A 179 -1.47 -1.57 8.11
CA GLU A 179 -0.42 -1.32 9.11
C GLU A 179 0.49 -0.16 8.69
N LEU A 180 0.91 -0.12 7.42
CA LEU A 180 1.70 1.00 6.87
C LEU A 180 0.95 2.33 7.00
N VAL A 181 -0.36 2.35 6.70
CA VAL A 181 -1.19 3.56 6.83
C VAL A 181 -1.28 4.02 8.29
N TYR A 182 -1.50 3.10 9.22
CA TYR A 182 -1.54 3.43 10.65
C TYR A 182 -0.20 3.99 11.12
N ARG A 183 0.91 3.36 10.70
CA ARG A 183 2.26 3.84 10.99
C ARG A 183 2.49 5.25 10.46
N ARG A 184 2.10 5.51 9.21
CA ARG A 184 2.16 6.85 8.61
C ARG A 184 1.35 7.87 9.40
N CYS A 185 0.12 7.54 9.81
CA CYS A 185 -0.70 8.43 10.62
C CYS A 185 -0.08 8.73 11.99
N ALA A 186 0.55 7.73 12.63
CA ALA A 186 1.29 7.94 13.86
C ALA A 186 2.53 8.83 13.65
N ALA A 187 3.30 8.60 12.58
CA ALA A 187 4.44 9.44 12.21
C ALA A 187 4.03 10.90 11.94
N GLN A 188 2.91 11.11 11.25
CA GLN A 188 2.34 12.44 11.01
C GLN A 188 1.95 13.16 12.30
N ALA A 189 1.55 12.41 13.33
CA ALA A 189 1.25 12.94 14.65
C ALA A 189 2.50 13.12 15.54
N GLY A 190 3.70 12.85 15.02
CA GLY A 190 4.96 13.02 15.73
C GLY A 190 5.37 11.83 16.60
N ASP A 191 4.81 10.64 16.37
CA ASP A 191 5.22 9.44 17.08
C ASP A 191 6.56 8.90 16.53
N GLU A 192 7.64 9.11 17.29
CA GLU A 192 8.99 8.69 16.89
C GLU A 192 9.11 7.17 16.72
N VAL A 193 8.29 6.38 17.41
CA VAL A 193 8.30 4.91 17.29
C VAL A 193 7.93 4.48 15.87
N ALA A 194 7.11 5.29 15.17
CA ALA A 194 6.72 5.02 13.80
C ALA A 194 7.89 5.09 12.80
N MET A 195 8.97 5.80 13.14
CA MET A 195 10.15 5.96 12.29
C MET A 195 11.34 5.11 12.74
N ARG A 196 11.17 4.26 13.76
CA ARG A 196 12.20 3.26 14.13
C ARG A 196 12.15 2.06 13.18
N GLU A 197 13.19 1.24 13.19
CA GLU A 197 13.22 -0.04 12.47
C GLU A 197 12.04 -0.93 12.86
N TYR A 198 11.62 -1.80 11.94
CA TYR A 198 10.55 -2.77 12.18
C TYR A 198 10.94 -3.76 13.28
N ASN A 199 10.51 -3.49 14.50
CA ASN A 199 10.57 -4.47 15.58
C ASN A 199 9.18 -5.10 15.78
N THR A 200 8.87 -6.03 14.86
CA THR A 200 7.56 -6.65 14.73
C THR A 200 7.12 -7.26 16.06
N GLY A 201 6.03 -6.74 16.60
CA GLY A 201 5.36 -7.32 17.76
C GLY A 201 5.84 -6.79 19.11
N SER A 202 6.71 -5.77 19.13
CA SER A 202 7.02 -5.03 20.36
C SER A 202 5.76 -4.33 20.92
N THR A 203 5.70 -4.16 22.24
CA THR A 203 4.59 -3.44 22.89
C THR A 203 4.49 -1.99 22.42
N ALA A 204 5.63 -1.35 22.18
CA ALA A 204 5.71 0.01 21.65
C ALA A 204 5.11 0.10 20.23
N GLU A 205 5.44 -0.84 19.34
CA GLU A 205 4.88 -0.85 17.98
C GLU A 205 3.36 -1.06 18.00
N ARG A 206 2.85 -1.97 18.83
CA ARG A 206 1.40 -2.20 18.95
C ARG A 206 0.67 -0.93 19.42
N ALA A 207 1.23 -0.22 20.40
CA ALA A 207 0.65 1.03 20.90
C ALA A 207 0.65 2.12 19.81
N MET A 208 1.75 2.25 19.07
CA MET A 208 1.89 3.18 17.95
C MET A 208 0.87 2.88 16.84
N LEU A 209 0.74 1.62 16.43
CA LEU A 209 -0.24 1.20 15.42
C LEU A 209 -1.68 1.41 15.88
N ALA A 210 -1.99 1.19 17.16
CA ALA A 210 -3.31 1.45 17.73
C ALA A 210 -3.68 2.94 17.65
N ARG A 211 -2.74 3.84 18.03
CA ARG A 211 -2.91 5.29 17.91
C ARG A 211 -3.06 5.72 16.45
N GLY A 212 -2.21 5.19 15.57
CA GLY A 212 -2.28 5.42 14.13
C GLY A 212 -3.63 5.03 13.53
N ARG A 213 -4.17 3.88 13.94
CA ARG A 213 -5.51 3.40 13.55
C ARG A 213 -6.62 4.34 14.01
N GLU A 214 -6.53 4.84 15.24
CA GLU A 214 -7.51 5.79 15.77
C GLU A 214 -7.52 7.08 14.94
N ILE A 215 -6.34 7.66 14.69
CA ILE A 215 -6.17 8.87 13.86
C ILE A 215 -6.74 8.63 12.47
N TRP A 216 -6.41 7.50 11.84
CA TRP A 216 -6.91 7.14 10.52
C TRP A 216 -8.44 7.00 10.49
N THR A 217 -9.02 6.36 11.50
CA THR A 217 -10.48 6.17 11.61
C THR A 217 -11.19 7.51 11.76
N GLN A 218 -10.64 8.44 12.54
CA GLN A 218 -11.14 9.81 12.65
C GLN A 218 -11.02 10.55 11.31
N HIS A 219 -9.91 10.36 10.58
CA HIS A 219 -9.71 10.96 9.25
C HIS A 219 -10.76 10.45 8.27
N ILE A 220 -10.97 9.13 8.15
CA ILE A 220 -12.00 8.54 7.29
C ILE A 220 -13.41 9.00 7.68
N SER A 221 -13.74 9.04 8.97
CA SER A 221 -15.08 9.43 9.42
C SER A 221 -15.42 10.88 9.02
N LYS A 222 -14.41 11.77 9.03
CA LYS A 222 -14.55 13.14 8.50
C LYS A 222 -14.71 13.17 6.97
N ARG A 223 -14.18 12.18 6.24
CA ARG A 223 -14.37 12.05 4.78
C ARG A 223 -15.82 11.70 4.43
N THR A 224 -16.47 10.84 5.20
CA THR A 224 -17.84 10.36 4.91
C THR A 224 -18.95 11.29 5.37
N THR A 225 -18.66 12.17 6.34
CA THR A 225 -19.65 13.08 6.95
C THR A 225 -19.76 14.42 6.20
N THR A 226 -19.51 14.48 4.89
CA THR A 226 -19.81 15.70 4.13
C THR A 226 -21.34 15.82 4.02
N PRO A 227 -21.98 16.86 4.59
CA PRO A 227 -23.43 16.98 4.55
C PRO A 227 -23.90 17.10 3.10
N HIS A 228 -24.83 16.24 2.71
CA HIS A 228 -25.59 16.36 1.47
C HIS A 228 -26.25 17.74 1.49
N THR A 229 -25.70 18.70 0.75
CA THR A 229 -26.33 20.01 0.58
C THR A 229 -27.59 19.74 -0.24
N PRO A 230 -28.82 19.87 0.32
CA PRO A 230 -30.00 19.71 -0.51
C PRO A 230 -29.95 20.80 -1.56
N TYR A 231 -30.05 20.40 -2.84
CA TYR A 231 -30.19 21.33 -3.94
C TYR A 231 -31.35 22.29 -3.62
N ARG A 232 -31.03 23.57 -3.46
CA ARG A 232 -32.04 24.63 -3.39
C ARG A 232 -32.57 24.80 -4.82
N ARG A 233 -33.83 24.39 -5.02
CA ARG A 233 -34.58 24.65 -6.27
C ARG A 233 -34.88 26.13 -6.40
#